data_AF-A0A2T5GXX9-F1
#
_entry.id   AF-A0A2T5GXX9-F1
#
_cell.length_a   1.000
_cell.length_b   1.000
_cell.length_c   1.000
_cell.angle_alpha   90.00
_cell.angle_beta   90.00
_cell.angle_gamma   90.00
#
_symmetry.space_group_name_H-M   'P 1'
#
loop_
_entity.id
_entity.type
_entity.pdbx_description
1 polymer ?
#
loop_
_entity_poly.entity_id
_entity_poly.type
_entity_poly.pdbx_seq_one_letter_code
_entity_poly.pdbx_strand_id
1 'polypeptide(L)' 'MKISEYQRGYQDAAREMITWLHEEAARMNDPHARRLLNSAAFALGVRINDEENKRAVEIRGKHNSNR' A
#
# COMPACT_ATOMS: atom_id res chain seq x y z
N MET A 1 15.24 0.73 14.86
CA MET A 1 15.15 -0.64 14.32
C MET A 1 15.41 -0.58 12.82
N LYS A 2 16.32 -1.38 12.26
CA LYS A 2 16.60 -1.37 10.82
C LYS A 2 15.44 -2.07 10.11
N ILE A 3 14.76 -1.37 9.20
CA ILE A 3 13.64 -1.91 8.41
C ILE A 3 14.21 -2.95 7.43
N SER A 4 13.60 -4.13 7.32
CA SER A 4 14.04 -5.16 6.36
C SER A 4 13.82 -4.70 4.91
N GLU A 5 14.59 -5.24 3.96
CA GLU A 5 14.41 -4.95 2.53
C GLU A 5 13.01 -5.34 2.05
N TYR A 6 12.47 -6.45 2.57
CA TYR A 6 11.09 -6.85 2.30
C TYR A 6 10.08 -5.80 2.76
N GLN A 7 10.22 -5.29 3.99
CA GLN A 7 9.35 -4.23 4.51
C GLN A 7 9.46 -2.95 3.68
N ARG A 8 10.68 -2.58 3.26
CA ARG A 8 10.88 -1.42 2.38
C ARG A 8 10.19 -1.62 1.03
N GLY A 9 10.45 -2.74 0.36
CA GLY A 9 9.81 -3.05 -0.92
C GLY A 9 8.28 -3.13 -0.83
N TYR A 10 7.75 -3.65 0.28
CA TYR A 10 6.31 -3.64 0.55
C TYR A 10 5.76 -2.22 0.66
N GLN A 11 6.44 -1.31 1.37
CA GLN A 11 6.04 0.09 1.49
C GLN A 11 6.14 0.85 0.16
N ASP A 12 7.16 0.57 -0.64
CA ASP A 12 7.36 1.20 -1.94
C ASP A 12 6.28 0.75 -2.93
N ALA A 13 5.99 -0.55 -3.02
CA ALA A 13 4.90 -1.08 -3.84
C ALA A 13 3.53 -0.53 -3.42
N ALA A 14 3.29 -0.42 -2.11
CA ALA A 14 2.11 0.23 -1.56
C ALA A 14 1.96 1.69 -2.01
N ARG A 15 3.05 2.47 -1.94
CA ARG A 15 3.06 3.87 -2.39
C ARG A 15 2.76 3.96 -3.88
N GLU A 16 3.39 3.12 -4.69
CA GLU A 16 3.18 3.08 -6.14
C GLU A 16 1.72 2.75 -6.51
N MET A 17 1.12 1.75 -5.86
CA MET A 17 -0.29 1.40 -6.06
C MET A 17 -1.24 2.54 -5.67
N ILE A 18 -0.99 3.23 -4.55
CA ILE A 18 -1.81 4.38 -4.11
C ILE A 18 -1.70 5.52 -5.12
N THR A 19 -0.48 5.83 -5.58
CA THR A 19 -0.26 6.84 -6.62
C THR A 19 -0.99 6.48 -7.91
N TRP A 20 -0.86 5.24 -8.38
CA TRP A 20 -1.55 4.76 -9.58
C TRP A 20 -3.08 4.90 -9.47
N LEU A 21 -3.68 4.55 -8.33
CA LEU A 21 -5.12 4.69 -8.12
C LEU A 21 -5.58 6.16 -8.20
N HIS A 22 -4.80 7.10 -7.66
CA HIS A 22 -5.10 8.51 -7.76
C HIS A 22 -4.96 9.06 -9.18
N GLU A 23 -3.93 8.62 -9.91
CA GLU A 23 -3.75 8.97 -11.32
C GLU A 23 -4.90 8.43 -12.19
N GLU A 24 -5.32 7.20 -11.94
CA GLU A 24 -6.44 6.59 -12.66
C GLU A 24 -7.75 7.31 -12.33
N ALA A 25 -7.97 7.67 -11.07
CA ALA A 25 -9.09 8.52 -10.66
C ALA A 25 -9.12 9.87 -11.38
N ALA A 26 -7.95 10.50 -11.57
CA ALA A 26 -7.82 11.78 -12.26
C ALA A 26 -8.19 11.69 -13.75
N ARG A 27 -8.02 10.51 -14.38
CA ARG A 27 -8.40 10.24 -15.77
C ARG A 27 -9.88 9.93 -15.95
N MET A 28 -10.60 9.61 -14.87
CA MET A 28 -12.02 9.26 -14.95
C MET A 28 -12.92 10.46 -15.24
N ASN A 29 -13.78 10.34 -16.25
CA ASN A 29 -14.83 11.32 -16.53
C ASN A 29 -16.06 11.16 -15.62
N ASP A 30 -16.35 9.95 -15.16
CA ASP A 30 -17.45 9.70 -14.22
C ASP A 30 -17.06 10.13 -12.78
N PRO A 31 -17.79 11.08 -12.15
CA PRO A 31 -17.54 11.47 -10.78
C PRO A 31 -17.68 10.33 -9.76
N HIS A 32 -18.52 9.33 -10.03
CA HIS A 32 -18.67 8.18 -9.15
C HIS A 32 -17.44 7.27 -9.22
N ALA A 33 -17.01 6.88 -10.42
CA ALA A 33 -15.77 6.11 -10.62
C ALA A 33 -14.53 6.81 -10.01
N ARG A 34 -14.41 8.14 -10.19
CA ARG A 34 -13.34 8.93 -9.56
C ARG A 34 -13.35 8.83 -8.04
N ARG A 35 -14.52 8.97 -7.42
CA ARG A 35 -14.66 8.84 -5.96
C ARG A 35 -14.31 7.42 -5.49
N LEU A 36 -14.77 6.39 -6.20
CA LEU A 36 -14.49 5.00 -5.88
C LEU A 36 -12.98 4.74 -5.82
N LEU A 37 -12.23 5.16 -6.84
CA LEU A 37 -10.78 4.94 -6.90
C LEU A 37 -10.03 5.72 -5.81
N ASN A 38 -10.41 6.98 -5.57
CA ASN A 38 -9.83 7.76 -4.47
C ASN A 38 -10.12 7.14 -3.09
N SER A 39 -11.33 6.63 -2.87
CA SER A 39 -11.69 5.91 -1.64
C SER A 39 -10.91 4.60 -1.49
N ALA A 40 -10.69 3.87 -2.59
CA ALA A 40 -9.86 2.66 -2.59
C ALA A 40 -8.40 2.98 -2.23
N ALA A 41 -7.83 4.06 -2.79
CA ALA A 41 -6.48 4.53 -2.47
C ALA A 41 -6.35 4.88 -0.99
N PHE A 42 -7.33 5.60 -0.43
CA PHE A 42 -7.38 5.92 0.99
C PHE A 42 -7.48 4.66 1.87
N ALA A 43 -8.40 3.75 1.54
CA ALA A 43 -8.60 2.51 2.29
C ALA A 43 -7.35 1.62 2.26
N LEU A 44 -6.64 1.57 1.13
CA LEU A 44 -5.37 0.88 1.00
C LEU A 44 -4.32 1.51 1.94
N GLY A 45 -4.19 2.84 1.93
CA GLY A 45 -3.31 3.57 2.84
C GLY A 45 -3.60 3.29 4.33
N VAL A 46 -4.88 3.24 4.71
CA VAL A 46 -5.30 2.86 6.08
C VAL A 46 -4.88 1.42 6.39
N ARG A 47 -5.19 0.47 5.52
CA ARG A 47 -4.87 -0.95 5.73
C ARG A 47 -3.36 -1.19 5.85
N ILE A 48 -2.52 -0.54 5.06
CA ILE A 48 -1.07 -0.69 5.13
C ILE A 48 -0.51 -0.13 6.44
N ASN A 49 -1.14 0.92 6.98
CA ASN A 49 -0.73 1.55 8.22
C ASN A 49 -1.34 0.92 9.47
N ASP A 50 -2.22 -0.06 9.31
CA ASP A 50 -2.78 -0.83 10.41
C ASP A 50 -1.68 -1.66 11.12
N GLU A 51 -1.73 -1.70 12.45
CA GLU A 51 -0.71 -2.35 13.27
C GLU A 51 -0.63 -3.86 13.07
N GLU A 52 -1.76 -4.52 12.79
CA GLU A 52 -1.78 -5.95 12.49
C GLU A 52 -1.05 -6.22 11.17
N ASN A 53 -1.31 -5.39 10.16
CA ASN A 53 -0.65 -5.50 8.86
C ASN A 53 0.85 -5.19 8.95
N LYS A 54 1.26 -4.15 9.69
CA LYS A 54 2.68 -3.85 9.93
C LYS A 54 3.41 -5.03 10.57
N ARG A 55 2.81 -5.65 11.59
CA ARG A 55 3.36 -6.84 12.26
C ARG A 55 3.46 -8.02 11.30
N ALA A 56 2.44 -8.27 10.49
CA ALA A 56 2.46 -9.34 9.49
C ALA A 56 3.58 -9.15 8.46
N VAL A 57 3.80 -7.92 7.98
CA VAL A 57 4.89 -7.59 7.04
C VAL A 57 6.26 -7.76 7.72
N GLU A 58 6.41 -7.36 8.98
CA GLU A 58 7.65 -7.60 9.75
C GLU A 58 7.97 -9.08 9.87
N ILE A 59 6.98 -9.91 10.24
CA ILE A 59 7.15 -11.37 10.36
C ILE A 59 7.56 -11.96 9.01
N ARG A 60 6.93 -11.54 7.91
CA ARG A 60 7.31 -11.99 6.54
C ARG A 60 8.73 -11.57 6.18
N GLY A 61 9.14 -10.35 6.54
CA GLY A 61 10.50 -9.87 6.32
C GLY A 61 11.55 -10.71 7.05
N LYS A 62 11.29 -11.11 8.30
CA LYS A 62 12.16 -12.00 9.07
C LYS A 62 12.32 -13.38 8.43
N HIS A 63 11.25 -13.95 7.85
CA HIS A 63 11.32 -15.24 7.15
C HIS A 63 12.07 -15.15 5.82
N ASN A 64 11.95 -14.03 5.09
CA ASN A 64 12.65 -13.85 3.81
C ASN A 64 14.16 -13.57 3.98
N SER A 65 14.58 -12.97 5.09
CA SER A 65 16.01 -12.77 5.38
C SER A 65 16.78 -14.04 5.78
N ASN A 66 16.07 -15.14 6.08
CA ASN A 66 16.66 -16.42 6.50
C ASN A 66 16.80 -17.43 5.34
N ARG A 67 16.60 -17.00 4.09
CA ARG A 67 16.87 -17.76 2.86
C ARG A 67 18.05 -17.13 2.13
#